data_AF-A0A420E6U1-F1
#
_entry.id   AF-A0A420E6U1-F1
#
_cell.length_a   1.000
_cell.length_b   1.000
_cell.length_c   1.000
_cell.angle_alpha   90.00
_cell.angle_beta   90.00
_cell.angle_gamma   90.00
#
_symmetry.space_group_name_H-M   'P 1'
#
loop_
_entity.id
_entity.type
_entity.pdbx_description
1 polymer ?
#
loop_
_entity_poly.entity_id
_entity_poly.type
_entity_poly.pdbx_seq_one_letter_code
_entity_poly.pdbx_strand_id
1 'polypeptide(L)'
;MNIPKNRAARNLLLVAATCSLLMACNSSTQDEQLAWINDWDSFARYEQKMEMLNNCFKQANVRSMSEEMSAKQQRTFNSCELNSIVEIAEDEGIYLDAELLQANIIQL
;
A
#
# COMPACT_ATOMS: atom_id res chain seq x y z
N MET A 1 -2.09 47.87 -43.78
CA MET A 1 -2.72 47.90 -42.44
C MET A 1 -3.62 46.69 -42.31
N ASN A 2 -3.31 45.75 -41.40
CA ASN A 2 -4.29 44.96 -40.62
C ASN A 2 -3.57 43.91 -39.76
N ILE A 3 -3.43 44.22 -38.48
CA ILE A 3 -3.19 43.33 -37.34
C ILE A 3 -3.85 44.04 -36.13
N PRO A 4 -4.36 43.38 -35.06
CA PRO A 4 -4.71 41.96 -34.85
C PRO A 4 -6.12 41.79 -34.22
N LYS A 5 -6.74 40.60 -34.31
CA LYS A 5 -7.54 40.06 -33.19
C LYS A 5 -7.42 38.53 -33.13
N ASN A 6 -7.17 38.03 -31.92
CA ASN A 6 -7.35 36.65 -31.47
C ASN A 6 -6.31 35.56 -31.85
N ARG A 7 -5.04 35.80 -31.51
CA ARG A 7 -4.08 34.71 -31.22
C ARG A 7 -3.40 34.82 -29.85
N ALA A 8 -4.06 35.43 -28.88
CA ALA A 8 -3.55 35.57 -27.51
C ALA A 8 -4.40 34.89 -26.43
N ALA A 9 -5.45 34.13 -26.81
CA ALA A 9 -6.40 33.54 -25.86
C ALA A 9 -6.26 32.01 -25.70
N ARG A 10 -5.21 31.39 -26.25
CA ARG A 10 -4.99 29.94 -26.12
C ARG A 10 -3.86 29.51 -25.18
N ASN A 11 -3.05 30.46 -24.71
CA ASN A 11 -1.89 30.14 -23.87
C ASN A 11 -1.99 30.68 -22.43
N LEU A 12 -3.15 31.19 -22.01
CA LEU A 12 -3.36 31.72 -20.64
C LEU A 12 -4.25 30.83 -19.75
N LEU A 13 -4.63 29.64 -20.22
CA LEU A 13 -5.47 28.68 -19.47
C LEU A 13 -4.67 27.50 -18.90
N LEU A 14 -3.36 27.44 -19.12
CA LEU A 14 -2.50 26.33 -18.68
C LEU A 14 -1.66 26.63 -17.43
N VAL A 15 -1.81 27.81 -16.80
CA VAL A 15 -0.99 28.20 -15.64
C VAL A 15 -1.82 28.33 -14.34
N ALA A 16 -3.13 28.09 -14.39
CA ALA A 16 -4.00 28.17 -13.21
C ALA A 16 -4.33 26.81 -12.57
N ALA A 17 -3.65 25.71 -12.97
CA ALA A 17 -3.93 24.36 -12.48
C ALA A 17 -2.80 23.75 -11.62
N THR A 18 -1.77 24.51 -11.25
CA THR A 18 -0.61 23.97 -10.51
C THR A 18 -0.48 24.50 -9.07
N CYS A 19 -1.43 25.28 -8.56
CA CYS A 19 -1.41 25.75 -7.17
C CYS A 19 -2.29 24.94 -6.19
N SER A 20 -2.78 23.76 -6.59
CA SER A 20 -3.33 22.78 -5.64
C SER A 20 -2.24 21.90 -5.00
N LEU A 21 -0.96 22.22 -5.22
CA LEU A 21 0.22 21.59 -4.61
C LEU A 21 0.39 21.90 -3.11
N LEU A 22 -0.68 22.23 -2.39
CA LEU A 22 -0.62 22.51 -0.96
C LEU A 22 -1.55 21.55 -0.21
N MET A 23 -0.89 20.54 0.37
CA MET A 23 -1.38 19.63 1.42
C MET A 23 -2.27 18.46 0.95
N ALA A 24 -1.74 17.62 0.06
CA ALA A 24 -2.11 16.20 0.16
C ALA A 24 -1.50 15.70 1.48
N CYS A 25 -2.35 15.57 2.50
CA CYS A 25 -2.11 14.60 3.57
C CYS A 25 -1.69 13.30 2.87
N ASN A 26 -0.58 12.71 3.29
CA ASN A 26 0.13 11.62 2.60
C ASN A 26 -0.66 10.30 2.69
N SER A 27 -1.88 10.27 2.15
CA SER A 27 -2.82 9.16 2.23
C SER A 27 -3.13 8.68 0.82
N SER A 28 -2.87 7.40 0.56
CA SER A 28 -3.22 6.76 -0.71
C SER A 28 -4.74 6.70 -0.86
N THR A 29 -5.21 6.84 -2.10
CA THR A 29 -6.63 6.66 -2.43
C THR A 29 -7.06 5.20 -2.24
N GLN A 30 -8.36 4.96 -2.05
CA GLN A 30 -8.89 3.61 -1.90
C GLN A 30 -8.56 2.70 -3.10
N ASP A 31 -8.61 3.24 -4.32
CA ASP A 31 -8.27 2.48 -5.55
C ASP A 31 -6.80 2.09 -5.59
N GLU A 32 -5.88 2.98 -5.17
CA GLU A 32 -4.45 2.69 -5.06
C GLU A 32 -4.19 1.61 -4.01
N GLN A 33 -4.85 1.70 -2.85
CA GLN A 33 -4.75 0.70 -1.80
C GLN A 33 -5.27 -0.66 -2.27
N LEU A 34 -6.43 -0.71 -2.93
CA LEU A 34 -6.99 -1.96 -3.48
C LEU A 34 -6.11 -2.55 -4.59
N ALA A 35 -5.56 -1.71 -5.47
CA ALA A 35 -4.64 -2.16 -6.51
C ALA A 35 -3.39 -2.78 -5.89
N TRP A 36 -2.82 -2.14 -4.87
CA TRP A 36 -1.68 -2.66 -4.14
C TRP A 36 -2.01 -3.97 -3.41
N ILE A 37 -3.17 -4.06 -2.75
CA ILE A 37 -3.61 -5.29 -2.08
C ILE A 37 -3.77 -6.45 -3.07
N ASN A 38 -4.34 -6.21 -4.24
CA ASN A 38 -4.48 -7.24 -5.27
C ASN A 38 -3.12 -7.68 -5.84
N ASP A 39 -2.19 -6.74 -5.99
CA ASP A 39 -0.81 -7.04 -6.40
C ASP A 39 -0.06 -7.80 -5.30
N TRP A 40 -0.23 -7.38 -4.04
CA TRP A 40 0.23 -8.11 -2.86
C TRP A 40 -0.28 -9.53 -2.91
N ASP A 41 -1.57 -9.78 -3.09
CA ASP A 41 -2.14 -11.13 -3.10
C ASP A 41 -1.70 -11.98 -4.33
N SER A 42 -1.15 -11.35 -5.36
CA SER A 42 -0.70 -12.06 -6.57
C SER A 42 0.45 -13.06 -6.32
N PHE A 43 0.60 -14.00 -7.24
CA PHE A 43 1.72 -14.95 -7.25
C PHE A 43 3.08 -14.26 -7.53
N ALA A 44 3.08 -13.08 -8.14
CA ALA A 44 4.31 -12.36 -8.49
C ALA A 44 5.13 -11.97 -7.24
N ARG A 45 4.47 -11.82 -6.08
CA ARG A 45 5.09 -11.50 -4.80
C ARG A 45 5.33 -12.70 -3.90
N TYR A 46 5.25 -13.92 -4.45
CA TYR A 46 5.40 -15.15 -3.68
C TYR A 46 6.71 -15.20 -2.86
N GLU A 47 7.85 -14.86 -3.46
CA GLU A 47 9.13 -14.90 -2.75
C GLU A 47 9.18 -13.91 -1.57
N GLN A 48 8.72 -12.67 -1.80
CA GLN A 48 8.64 -11.63 -0.76
C GLN A 48 7.69 -12.05 0.37
N LYS A 49 6.53 -12.64 0.05
CA LYS A 49 5.62 -13.22 1.04
C LYS A 49 6.28 -14.32 1.85
N MET A 50 6.96 -15.27 1.19
CA MET A 50 7.60 -16.38 1.90
C MET A 50 8.72 -15.90 2.83
N GLU A 51 9.48 -14.87 2.42
CA GLU A 51 10.48 -14.25 3.30
C GLU A 51 9.82 -13.61 4.53
N MET A 52 8.77 -12.81 4.32
CA MET A 52 7.98 -12.21 5.40
C MET A 52 7.43 -13.27 6.36
N LEU A 53 6.75 -14.30 5.85
CA LEU A 53 6.17 -15.38 6.66
C LEU A 53 7.23 -16.11 7.47
N ASN A 54 8.40 -16.41 6.88
CA ASN A 54 9.51 -17.02 7.59
C ASN A 54 10.04 -16.14 8.72
N ASN A 55 10.12 -14.83 8.51
CA ASN A 55 10.51 -13.89 9.56
C ASN A 55 9.46 -13.84 10.68
N CYS A 56 8.17 -13.86 10.35
CA CYS A 56 7.10 -13.89 11.33
C CYS A 56 7.03 -15.20 12.13
N PHE A 57 7.30 -16.34 11.51
CA PHE A 57 7.46 -17.60 12.25
C PHE A 57 8.61 -17.54 13.25
N LYS A 58 9.77 -16.98 12.85
CA LYS A 58 10.91 -16.79 13.76
C LYS A 58 10.57 -15.85 14.92
N GLN A 59 9.90 -14.73 14.65
CA GLN A 59 9.47 -13.80 15.71
C GLN A 59 8.46 -14.43 16.69
N ALA A 60 7.55 -15.25 16.17
CA ALA A 60 6.62 -16.02 16.98
C ALA A 60 7.28 -17.22 17.69
N ASN A 61 8.59 -17.46 17.49
CA ASN A 61 9.31 -18.62 18.01
C ASN A 61 8.64 -19.94 17.62
N VAL A 62 8.27 -20.06 16.34
CA VAL A 62 7.68 -21.25 15.70
C VAL A 62 8.73 -21.84 14.77
N ARG A 63 8.99 -23.15 14.85
CA ARG A 63 10.13 -23.76 14.15
C ARG A 63 9.80 -24.15 12.71
N SER A 64 8.54 -24.42 12.42
CA SER A 64 8.08 -24.71 11.06
C SER A 64 6.64 -24.25 10.85
N MET A 65 6.29 -23.98 9.59
CA MET A 65 4.93 -23.66 9.18
C MET A 65 3.91 -24.79 9.48
N SER A 66 4.40 -26.02 9.68
CA SER A 66 3.58 -27.19 10.04
C SER A 66 3.41 -27.40 11.54
N GLU A 67 4.04 -26.58 12.38
CA GLU A 67 3.92 -26.68 13.85
C GLU A 67 2.67 -25.94 14.32
N GLU A 68 1.91 -26.58 15.22
CA GLU A 68 0.73 -25.95 15.81
C GLU A 68 1.15 -24.77 16.69
N MET A 69 0.57 -23.60 16.42
CA MET A 69 0.86 -22.39 17.18
C MET A 69 -0.02 -22.31 18.43
N SER A 70 0.58 -22.04 19.59
CA SER A 70 -0.20 -21.61 20.75
C SER A 70 -0.89 -20.27 20.47
N ALA A 71 -1.95 -19.95 21.21
CA ALA A 71 -2.65 -18.67 21.08
C ALA A 71 -1.74 -17.44 21.26
N LYS A 72 -0.66 -17.56 22.06
CA LYS A 72 0.34 -16.48 22.19
C LYS A 72 1.18 -16.34 20.92
N GLN A 73 1.64 -17.45 20.35
CA GLN A 73 2.45 -17.46 19.14
C GLN A 73 1.64 -16.98 17.94
N GLN A 74 0.39 -17.43 17.79
CA GLN A 74 -0.51 -16.96 16.73
C GLN A 74 -0.69 -15.44 16.78
N ARG A 75 -0.91 -14.85 17.96
CA ARG A 75 -1.02 -13.39 18.10
C ARG A 75 0.26 -12.66 17.69
N THR A 76 1.41 -13.20 18.07
CA THR A 76 2.71 -12.63 17.66
C THR A 76 2.91 -12.74 16.15
N PHE A 77 2.56 -13.88 15.56
CA PHE A 77 2.62 -14.11 14.12
C PHE A 77 1.73 -13.12 13.36
N ASN A 78 0.44 -13.04 13.71
CA ASN A 78 -0.52 -12.16 13.05
C ASN A 78 -0.10 -10.69 13.16
N SER A 79 0.42 -10.28 14.32
CA SER A 79 0.91 -8.91 14.51
C SER A 79 2.14 -8.63 13.65
N CYS A 80 3.07 -9.59 13.53
CA CYS A 80 4.23 -9.45 12.66
C CYS A 80 3.80 -9.33 11.19
N GLU A 81 2.93 -10.24 10.73
CA GLU A 81 2.45 -10.27 9.35
C GLU A 81 1.77 -8.94 8.98
N LEU A 82 0.85 -8.48 9.82
CA LEU A 82 0.15 -7.22 9.58
C LEU A 82 1.12 -6.03 9.52
N ASN A 83 2.04 -5.93 10.48
CA ASN A 83 3.01 -4.84 10.51
C ASN A 83 3.93 -4.87 9.29
N SER A 84 4.42 -6.03 8.89
CA SER A 84 5.29 -6.16 7.72
C SER A 84 4.58 -5.79 6.41
N ILE A 85 3.30 -6.16 6.25
CA ILE A 85 2.51 -5.76 5.08
C ILE A 85 2.37 -4.24 5.02
N VAL A 86 2.07 -3.60 6.15
CA VAL A 86 1.98 -2.14 6.24
C VAL A 86 3.33 -1.48 5.94
N GLU A 87 4.42 -1.96 6.54
CA GLU A 87 5.77 -1.42 6.31
C GLU A 87 6.18 -1.52 4.84
N ILE A 88 5.94 -2.67 4.19
CA ILE A 88 6.25 -2.85 2.76
C ILE A 88 5.41 -1.90 1.90
N ALA A 89 4.13 -1.75 2.21
CA ALA A 89 3.26 -0.82 1.48
C ALA A 89 3.76 0.63 1.64
N GLU A 90 4.10 1.04 2.86
CA GLU A 90 4.60 2.39 3.15
C GLU A 90 5.95 2.66 2.48
N ASP A 91 6.85 1.69 2.43
CA ASP A 91 8.11 1.75 1.69
C ASP A 91 7.89 1.92 0.17
N GLU A 92 6.77 1.41 -0.35
CA GLU A 92 6.33 1.57 -1.74
C GLU A 92 5.46 2.84 -1.96
N GLY A 93 5.28 3.66 -0.92
CA GLY A 93 4.49 4.90 -0.98
C GLY A 93 2.98 4.70 -0.88
N ILE A 94 2.53 3.51 -0.46
CA ILE A 94 1.13 3.15 -0.26
C ILE A 94 0.78 3.13 1.23
N TYR A 95 -0.15 3.99 1.63
CA TYR A 95 -0.66 4.06 3.00
C TYR A 95 -1.98 3.31 3.09
N LEU A 96 -1.92 2.12 3.68
CA LEU A 96 -3.07 1.23 3.79
C LEU A 96 -3.99 1.62 4.95
N ASP A 97 -5.28 1.66 4.66
CA ASP A 97 -6.32 1.70 5.66
C ASP A 97 -6.44 0.33 6.34
N ALA A 98 -6.41 0.32 7.68
CA ALA A 98 -6.42 -0.91 8.45
C ALA A 98 -7.71 -1.72 8.29
N GLU A 99 -8.86 -1.07 8.07
CA GLU A 99 -10.14 -1.75 7.84
C GLU A 99 -10.15 -2.42 6.46
N LEU A 100 -9.64 -1.72 5.43
CA LEU A 100 -9.49 -2.26 4.08
C LEU A 100 -8.53 -3.45 4.03
N LEU A 101 -7.41 -3.36 4.76
CA LEU A 101 -6.41 -4.41 4.86
C LEU A 101 -6.97 -5.67 5.56
N GLN A 102 -7.68 -5.50 6.66
CA GLN A 102 -8.35 -6.61 7.36
C GLN A 102 -9.41 -7.29 6.49
N ALA A 103 -10.20 -6.52 5.75
CA ALA A 103 -11.28 -7.07 4.93
C ALA A 103 -10.80 -7.88 3.71
N ASN A 104 -9.58 -7.63 3.22
CA ASN A 104 -9.10 -8.20 1.96
C ASN A 104 -7.89 -9.14 2.09
N ILE A 105 -7.03 -8.96 3.11
CA ILE A 105 -5.84 -9.81 3.30
C ILE A 105 -5.98 -10.70 4.53
N ILE A 106 -6.54 -10.18 5.63
CA ILE A 106 -6.68 -10.96 6.87
C ILE A 106 -7.99 -11.76 6.84
N GLN A 107 -8.03 -12.82 6.03
CA GLN A 107 -8.99 -13.91 6.21
C GLN A 107 -8.36 -14.96 7.14
N LEU A 108 -8.23 -14.66 8.42
CA LEU A 108 -7.86 -15.64 9.46
C LEU A 108 -9.10 -16.18 10.16
#